data_AF-A0A842Q1D2-F1
#
_entry.id   AF-A0A842Q1D2-F1
#
_cell.length_a   1.000
_cell.length_b   1.000
_cell.length_c   1.000
_cell.angle_alpha   90.00
_cell.angle_beta   90.00
_cell.angle_gamma   90.00
#
_symmetry.space_group_name_H-M   'P 1'
#
loop_
_entity.id
_entity.type
_entity.pdbx_description
1 polymer ?
#
loop_
_entity_poly.entity_id
_entity_poly.type
_entity_poly.pdbx_seq_one_letter_code
_entity_poly.pdbx_strand_id
1 'polypeptide(L)'
;MQNSASNKLVIDASAFYSGFPFLTLSTCYTTNSILNEIKHMNRKYGAIELLIDSDRLKILEPNRECLRQVITMAKKTGDYEKLSTADVSILALAFQLKSTLISDDYAVQNIAAILNIP
;
A
#
# COMPACT_ATOMS: atom_id res chain seq x y z
N MET A 1 14.25 22.52 15.60
CA MET A 1 13.83 22.27 14.19
C MET A 1 13.14 20.91 14.19
N GLN A 2 11.81 20.89 14.14
CA GLN A 2 11.08 19.62 14.15
C GLN A 2 11.36 18.89 12.85
N ASN A 3 11.98 17.72 12.95
CA ASN A 3 12.22 16.83 11.84
C ASN A 3 10.84 16.32 11.40
N SER A 4 10.20 17.00 10.44
CA SER A 4 8.93 16.55 9.87
C SER A 4 9.22 15.29 9.06
N ALA A 5 9.31 14.15 9.75
CA ALA A 5 9.11 12.85 9.14
C ALA A 5 7.73 12.92 8.51
N SER A 6 7.68 13.17 7.21
CA SER A 6 6.47 13.00 6.42
C SER A 6 6.09 11.54 6.62
N ASN A 7 5.11 11.26 7.47
CA ASN A 7 4.58 9.92 7.68
C ASN A 7 3.90 9.51 6.38
N LYS A 8 4.70 8.96 5.47
CA LYS A 8 4.22 8.35 4.24
C LYS A 8 3.47 7.10 4.67
N LEU A 9 2.20 7.02 4.30
CA LEU A 9 1.38 5.85 4.53
C LEU A 9 1.16 5.18 3.18
N VAL A 10 1.54 3.93 3.08
CA VAL A 10 1.13 3.09 1.95
C VAL A 10 -0.13 2.34 2.38
N ILE A 11 -1.15 2.40 1.56
CA ILE A 11 -2.49 1.93 1.91
C ILE A 11 -2.96 0.85 0.94
N ASP A 12 -3.44 -0.25 1.52
CA ASP A 12 -4.01 -1.41 0.85
C ASP A 12 -5.52 -1.23 0.57
N ALA A 13 -6.14 -2.14 -0.18
CA ALA A 13 -7.56 -2.13 -0.50
C ALA A 13 -8.44 -2.12 0.76
N SER A 14 -8.07 -2.87 1.79
CA SER A 14 -8.68 -2.88 3.13
C SER A 14 -8.78 -1.49 3.78
N ALA A 15 -7.74 -0.66 3.63
CA ALA A 15 -7.75 0.72 4.09
C ALA A 15 -8.78 1.58 3.33
N PHE A 16 -8.95 1.33 2.02
CA PHE A 16 -10.00 2.01 1.23
C PHE A 16 -11.41 1.55 1.65
N TYR A 17 -11.62 0.25 1.87
CA TYR A 17 -12.91 -0.29 2.30
C TYR A 17 -13.37 0.35 3.62
N SER A 18 -12.45 0.47 4.59
CA SER A 18 -12.68 1.13 5.88
C SER A 18 -12.83 2.65 5.81
N GLY A 19 -12.45 3.28 4.69
CA GLY A 19 -12.49 4.73 4.51
C GLY A 19 -11.32 5.47 5.18
N PHE A 20 -10.25 4.77 5.57
CA PHE A 20 -9.06 5.34 6.20
C PHE A 20 -8.47 6.56 5.47
N PRO A 21 -8.36 6.60 4.13
CA PRO A 21 -7.77 7.74 3.42
C PRO A 21 -8.52 9.06 3.63
N PHE A 22 -9.80 8.97 3.97
CA PHE A 22 -10.66 10.13 4.23
C PHE A 22 -10.58 10.62 5.68
N LEU A 23 -10.08 9.78 6.59
CA LEU A 23 -10.01 10.07 8.03
C LEU A 23 -8.65 10.64 8.46
N THR A 24 -7.57 10.27 7.76
CA THR A 24 -6.23 10.80 8.02
C THR A 24 -6.03 12.17 7.37
N LEU A 25 -5.05 12.94 7.83
CA LEU A 25 -4.53 14.14 7.14
C LEU A 25 -3.20 13.86 6.42
N SER A 26 -2.62 12.68 6.61
CA SER A 26 -1.34 12.29 6.00
C SER A 26 -1.49 12.03 4.51
N THR A 27 -0.41 12.24 3.75
CA THR A 27 -0.34 11.82 2.34
C THR A 27 -0.27 10.30 2.27
N CYS A 28 -1.23 9.72 1.55
CA CYS A 28 -1.30 8.29 1.31
C CYS A 28 -0.70 7.94 -0.06
N TYR A 29 -0.19 6.73 -0.18
CA TYR A 29 0.40 6.17 -1.39
C TYR A 29 -0.25 4.81 -1.66
N THR A 30 -0.51 4.52 -2.93
CA THR A 30 -1.02 3.20 -3.34
C THR A 30 -0.56 2.86 -4.74
N THR A 31 -0.85 1.64 -5.20
CA THR A 31 -0.51 1.16 -6.55
C THR A 31 -1.75 1.16 -7.44
N ASN A 32 -1.53 1.09 -8.76
CA ASN A 32 -2.62 0.97 -9.72
C ASN A 32 -3.35 -0.37 -9.58
N SER A 33 -2.66 -1.44 -9.15
CA SER A 33 -3.27 -2.74 -8.85
C SER A 33 -4.37 -2.63 -7.79
N ILE A 34 -4.08 -1.94 -6.68
CA ILE A 34 -5.06 -1.70 -5.61
C ILE A 34 -6.22 -0.83 -6.12
N LEU A 35 -5.93 0.21 -6.90
CA LEU A 35 -6.99 1.04 -7.49
C LEU A 35 -7.94 0.26 -8.40
N ASN A 36 -7.42 -0.69 -9.18
CA ASN A 36 -8.24 -1.52 -10.04
C ASN A 36 -9.12 -2.47 -9.24
N GLU A 37 -8.62 -3.00 -8.12
CA GLU A 37 -9.40 -3.85 -7.21
C GLU A 37 -10.60 -3.09 -6.62
N ILE A 38 -10.36 -1.88 -6.11
CA ILE A 38 -11.41 -1.07 -5.46
C ILE A 38 -12.27 -0.28 -6.45
N LYS A 39 -11.95 -0.30 -7.75
CA LYS A 39 -12.69 0.44 -8.78
C LYS A 39 -14.17 0.08 -8.84
N HIS A 40 -14.51 -1.15 -8.45
CA HIS A 40 -15.89 -1.62 -8.37
C HIS A 40 -16.69 -0.98 -7.22
N MET A 41 -16.06 -0.23 -6.31
CA MET A 41 -16.73 0.55 -5.26
C MET A 41 -17.38 1.84 -5.82
N ASN A 42 -18.44 1.68 -6.60
CA ASN A 42 -19.12 2.77 -7.33
C ASN A 42 -19.52 4.00 -6.49
N ARG A 43 -19.76 3.86 -5.18
CA ARG A 43 -20.20 4.98 -4.32
C ARG A 43 -19.08 5.86 -3.78
N LYS A 44 -17.86 5.34 -3.64
CA LYS A 44 -16.73 6.05 -3.01
C LYS A 44 -15.66 6.48 -4.03
N TYR A 45 -15.74 6.02 -5.28
CA TYR A 45 -14.71 6.27 -6.28
C TYR A 45 -14.51 7.76 -6.60
N GLY A 46 -15.59 8.54 -6.71
CA GLY A 46 -15.47 10.00 -6.91
C GLY A 46 -14.74 10.72 -5.75
N ALA A 47 -14.82 10.19 -4.53
CA ALA A 47 -14.07 10.75 -3.40
C ALA A 47 -12.57 10.37 -3.48
N ILE A 48 -12.23 9.22 -4.06
CA ILE A 48 -10.84 8.82 -4.32
C ILE A 48 -10.20 9.74 -5.36
N GLU A 49 -10.94 10.09 -6.43
CA GLU A 49 -10.48 11.06 -7.44
C GLU A 49 -10.14 12.41 -6.81
N LEU A 50 -10.99 12.93 -5.91
CA LEU A 50 -10.70 14.18 -5.18
C LEU A 50 -9.43 14.08 -4.32
N LEU A 51 -9.15 12.92 -3.71
CA LEU A 51 -7.91 12.72 -2.96
C LEU A 51 -6.68 12.72 -3.87
N ILE A 52 -6.80 12.21 -5.10
CA ILE A 52 -5.73 12.23 -6.10
C ILE A 52 -5.50 13.66 -6.58
N ASP A 53 -6.55 14.37 -6.96
CA ASP A 53 -6.47 15.76 -7.46
C ASP A 53 -5.93 16.73 -6.40
N SER A 54 -6.17 16.44 -5.13
CA SER A 54 -5.66 17.24 -3.99
C SER A 54 -4.29 16.80 -3.48
N ASP A 55 -3.57 15.91 -4.19
CA ASP A 55 -2.25 15.39 -3.80
C ASP A 55 -2.22 14.64 -2.45
N ARG A 56 -3.39 14.30 -1.91
CA ARG A 56 -3.57 13.56 -0.66
C ARG A 56 -3.46 12.05 -0.84
N LEU A 57 -3.69 11.55 -2.05
CA LEU A 57 -3.44 10.18 -2.46
C LEU A 57 -2.56 10.17 -3.70
N LYS A 58 -1.40 9.51 -3.62
CA LYS A 58 -0.45 9.39 -4.72
C LYS A 58 -0.41 7.95 -5.23
N ILE A 59 -0.54 7.81 -6.54
CA ILE A 59 -0.47 6.51 -7.21
C ILE A 59 0.95 6.34 -7.72
N LEU A 60 1.65 5.33 -7.21
CA LEU A 60 3.02 5.02 -7.59
C LEU A 60 3.17 3.52 -7.81
N GLU A 61 3.95 3.15 -8.83
CA GLU A 61 4.34 1.78 -9.03
C GLU A 61 5.71 1.51 -8.39
N PRO A 62 5.87 0.37 -7.69
CA PRO A 62 7.16 -0.02 -7.16
C PRO A 62 8.14 -0.35 -8.29
N ASN A 63 9.42 -0.13 -8.03
CA ASN A 63 10.48 -0.52 -8.93
C ASN A 63 10.62 -2.05 -8.98
N ARG A 64 11.21 -2.55 -10.08
CA ARG A 64 11.36 -3.99 -10.31
C ARG A 64 12.26 -4.68 -9.29
N GLU A 65 13.20 -3.96 -8.70
CA GLU A 65 14.12 -4.52 -7.71
C GLU A 65 13.38 -4.81 -6.39
N CYS A 66 12.60 -3.85 -5.89
CA CYS A 66 11.76 -4.01 -4.71
C CYS A 66 10.74 -5.13 -4.92
N LEU A 67 10.08 -5.20 -6.08
CA LEU A 67 9.20 -6.32 -6.43
C LEU A 67 9.92 -7.67 -6.32
N ARG A 68 11.11 -7.79 -6.91
CA ARG A 68 11.90 -9.03 -6.86
C ARG A 68 12.28 -9.40 -5.43
N GLN A 69 12.63 -8.43 -4.59
CA GLN A 69 12.98 -8.66 -3.20
C GLN A 69 11.78 -9.18 -2.39
N VAL A 70 10.61 -8.55 -2.52
CA VAL A 70 9.36 -9.01 -1.88
C VAL A 70 9.02 -10.43 -2.32
N ILE A 71 9.02 -10.71 -3.63
CA ILE A 71 8.73 -12.03 -4.18
C ILE A 71 9.70 -13.08 -3.64
N THR A 72 10.99 -12.75 -3.59
CA THR A 72 12.02 -13.66 -3.06
C THR A 72 11.77 -13.96 -1.58
N MET A 73 11.40 -12.95 -0.79
CA MET A 73 11.14 -13.14 0.63
C MET A 73 9.86 -13.96 0.86
N ALA A 74 8.77 -13.63 0.17
CA ALA A 74 7.52 -14.38 0.25
C ALA A 74 7.67 -15.85 -0.18
N LYS A 75 8.53 -16.14 -1.16
CA LYS A 75 8.84 -17.53 -1.55
C LYS A 75 9.64 -18.27 -0.48
N LYS A 76 10.53 -17.59 0.23
CA LYS A 76 11.32 -18.19 1.32
C LYS A 76 10.46 -18.53 2.54
N THR A 77 9.40 -17.77 2.80
CA THR A 77 8.51 -17.99 3.95
C THR A 77 7.34 -18.93 3.64
N GLY A 78 7.10 -19.21 2.35
CA GLY A 78 5.98 -20.02 1.89
C GLY A 78 4.66 -19.26 1.76
N ASP A 79 4.66 -17.94 1.95
CA ASP A 79 3.44 -17.13 1.85
C ASP A 79 3.17 -16.64 0.42
N TYR A 80 4.11 -16.82 -0.52
CA TYR A 80 3.95 -16.35 -1.91
C TYR A 80 2.65 -16.83 -2.58
N GLU A 81 2.20 -18.05 -2.31
CA GLU A 81 0.97 -18.59 -2.90
C GLU A 81 -0.32 -17.95 -2.34
N LYS A 82 -0.22 -17.29 -1.18
CA LYS A 82 -1.35 -16.59 -0.54
C LYS A 82 -1.44 -15.12 -0.96
N LEU A 83 -0.35 -14.55 -1.51
CA LEU A 83 -0.30 -13.16 -1.92
C LEU A 83 -0.81 -13.00 -3.36
N SER A 84 -1.70 -12.04 -3.55
CA SER A 84 -2.09 -11.57 -4.86
C SER A 84 -1.01 -10.68 -5.49
N THR A 85 -1.17 -10.37 -6.78
CA THR A 85 -0.33 -9.38 -7.47
C THR A 85 -0.45 -7.99 -6.83
N ALA A 86 -1.62 -7.65 -6.29
CA ALA A 86 -1.86 -6.38 -5.61
C ALA A 86 -1.07 -6.32 -4.29
N ASP A 87 -1.08 -7.39 -3.51
CA ASP A 87 -0.32 -7.52 -2.26
C ASP A 87 1.19 -7.37 -2.48
N VAL A 88 1.73 -8.07 -3.48
CA VAL A 88 3.15 -7.96 -3.84
C VAL A 88 3.49 -6.53 -4.26
N SER A 89 2.59 -5.86 -4.99
CA SER A 89 2.82 -4.48 -5.44
C SER A 89 2.84 -3.49 -4.27
N ILE A 90 1.93 -3.64 -3.30
CA ILE A 90 1.80 -2.69 -2.19
C ILE A 90 2.91 -2.88 -1.16
N LEU A 91 3.30 -4.13 -0.89
CA LEU A 91 4.48 -4.47 -0.08
C LEU A 91 5.75 -3.89 -0.69
N ALA A 92 5.94 -4.05 -2.00
CA ALA A 92 7.11 -3.55 -2.69
C ALA A 92 7.16 -2.01 -2.67
N LEU A 93 6.01 -1.35 -2.78
CA LEU A 93 5.93 0.11 -2.69
C LEU A 93 6.26 0.59 -1.28
N ALA A 94 5.70 -0.04 -0.25
CA ALA A 94 5.98 0.30 1.15
C ALA A 94 7.46 0.12 1.50
N PHE A 95 8.04 -0.98 1.04
CA PHE A 95 9.47 -1.25 1.19
C PHE A 95 10.34 -0.20 0.48
N GLN A 96 9.99 0.16 -0.75
CA GLN A 96 10.71 1.18 -1.52
C GLN A 96 10.68 2.56 -0.83
N LEU A 97 9.53 2.95 -0.30
CA LEU A 97 9.32 4.27 0.28
C LEU A 97 9.77 4.37 1.74
N LYS A 98 10.12 3.24 2.39
CA LYS A 98 10.38 3.14 3.83
C LYS A 98 9.24 3.74 4.66
N SER A 99 8.03 3.32 4.32
CA SER A 99 6.76 3.87 4.81
C SER A 99 5.95 2.83 5.57
N THR A 100 5.03 3.28 6.43
CA THR A 100 4.09 2.39 7.12
C THR A 100 3.08 1.81 6.14
N LEU A 101 2.81 0.50 6.21
CA LEU A 101 1.79 -0.18 5.42
C LEU A 101 0.52 -0.37 6.25
N ILE A 102 -0.61 0.14 5.75
CA ILE A 102 -1.92 -0.03 6.35
C ILE A 102 -2.65 -1.14 5.60
N SER A 103 -2.77 -2.31 6.23
CA SER A 103 -3.49 -3.49 5.72
C SER A 103 -4.06 -4.32 6.86
N ASP A 104 -5.20 -4.99 6.65
CA ASP A 104 -5.77 -5.97 7.58
C ASP A 104 -5.45 -7.44 7.22
N ASP A 105 -4.71 -7.69 6.13
CA ASP A 105 -4.36 -9.03 5.68
C ASP A 105 -3.14 -9.59 6.43
N TYR A 106 -3.31 -10.77 7.04
CA TYR A 106 -2.25 -11.43 7.81
C TYR A 106 -1.04 -11.87 6.96
N ALA A 107 -1.25 -12.34 5.72
CA ALA A 107 -0.16 -12.73 4.84
C ALA A 107 0.67 -11.51 4.43
N VAL A 108 0.00 -10.37 4.18
CA VAL A 108 0.67 -9.09 3.93
C VAL A 108 1.47 -8.64 5.15
N GLN A 109 0.87 -8.65 6.34
CA GLN A 109 1.53 -8.25 7.59
C GLN A 109 2.76 -9.12 7.92
N ASN A 110 2.69 -10.43 7.67
CA ASN A 110 3.83 -11.33 7.88
C ASN A 110 5.04 -10.93 7.02
N ILE A 111 4.82 -10.64 5.74
CA ILE A 111 5.90 -10.21 4.85
C ILE A 111 6.38 -8.81 5.20
N ALA A 112 5.48 -7.90 5.57
CA ALA A 112 5.82 -6.56 6.03
C ALA A 112 6.77 -6.62 7.24
N ALA A 113 6.45 -7.46 8.24
CA ALA A 113 7.29 -7.66 9.42
C ALA A 113 8.69 -8.15 9.07
N ILE A 114 8.82 -9.11 8.15
CA ILE A 114 10.12 -9.65 7.72
C ILE A 114 10.94 -8.61 6.95
N LEU A 115 10.28 -7.74 6.19
CA LEU A 115 10.91 -6.65 5.45
C LEU A 115 11.16 -5.41 6.32
N ASN A 116 10.83 -5.44 7.61
CA ASN A 116 10.87 -4.31 8.54
C ASN A 116 10.07 -3.10 8.04
N ILE A 117 8.94 -3.37 7.39
CA ILE A 117 7.94 -2.37 7.03
C ILE A 117 7.04 -2.19 8.26
N PRO A 118 6.96 -0.97 8.83
CA PRO A 118 6.05 -0.69 9.94
C PRO A 118 4.59 -0.82 9.52
#